data_AF-A0A3B1KFL7-F1
#
_entry.id   AF-A0A3B1KFL7-F1
#
_cell.length_a   1.000
_cell.length_b   1.000
_cell.length_c   1.000
_cell.angle_alpha   90.00
_cell.angle_beta   90.00
_cell.angle_gamma   90.00
#
_symmetry.space_group_name_H-M   'P 1'
#
loop_
_entity.id
_entity.type
_entity.pdbx_description
1 polymer ?
#
loop_
_entity_poly.entity_id
_entity_poly.type
_entity_poly.pdbx_seq_one_letter_code
_entity_poly.pdbx_strand_id
1 'polypeptide(L)'
;MPRCGQSGLFKVKPAGSEEVVEVYCDQTTGLGAGSTGLALARKFMLNTMSNVSSYTGDAGDALVQGHANMGSFLSHVGMKFSTFDKDNDKWEENCAATYGGGWWYNNCQSANLNGIYYKGGRYDPGSNVPYEIENGIVWLPFKPDDYSLKVVRMKVRPL
;
A
#
# COMPACT_ATOMS: atom_id res chain seq x y z
N MET A 1 -22.28 -5.48 5.41
CA MET A 1 -21.14 -5.30 6.34
C MET A 1 -21.61 -4.50 7.55
N PRO A 2 -21.21 -4.84 8.79
CA PRO A 2 -21.67 -4.11 9.97
C PRO A 2 -21.23 -2.64 9.90
N ARG A 3 -22.18 -1.70 10.11
CA ARG A 3 -21.87 -0.28 10.30
C ARG A 3 -21.28 -0.12 11.69
N CYS A 4 -19.97 0.15 11.79
CA CYS A 4 -19.29 0.40 13.06
C CYS A 4 -19.82 1.73 13.66
N GLY A 5 -20.48 1.69 14.82
CA GLY A 5 -21.01 2.89 15.50
C GLY A 5 -19.98 3.66 16.35
N GLN A 6 -18.79 3.09 16.55
CA GLN A 6 -17.67 3.68 17.31
C GLN A 6 -16.34 3.12 16.76
N SER A 7 -15.24 3.85 16.95
CA SER A 7 -13.89 3.32 16.70
C SER A 7 -13.55 2.18 17.67
N GLY A 8 -12.86 1.14 17.19
CA GLY A 8 -12.50 -0.01 18.03
C GLY A 8 -12.14 -1.24 17.22
N LEU A 9 -11.81 -2.33 17.92
CA LEU A 9 -11.60 -3.65 17.32
C LEU A 9 -12.94 -4.36 17.12
N PHE A 10 -13.13 -4.95 15.95
CA PHE A 10 -14.32 -5.69 15.58
C PHE A 10 -13.93 -7.00 14.90
N LYS A 11 -14.72 -8.04 15.14
CA LYS A 11 -14.60 -9.31 14.41
C LYS A 11 -15.48 -9.27 13.18
N VAL A 12 -14.89 -9.43 12.00
CA VAL A 12 -15.60 -9.44 10.72
C VAL A 12 -15.34 -10.75 9.98
N LYS A 13 -16.36 -11.25 9.28
CA LYS A 13 -16.22 -12.36 8.34
C LYS A 13 -16.34 -11.81 6.91
N PRO A 14 -15.23 -11.64 6.18
CA PRO A 14 -15.26 -11.16 4.80
C PRO A 14 -16.08 -12.08 3.91
N ALA A 15 -16.77 -11.52 2.92
CA ALA A 15 -17.49 -12.31 1.93
C ALA A 15 -16.50 -13.21 1.17
N GLY A 16 -16.83 -14.50 1.04
CA GLY A 16 -15.95 -15.50 0.40
C GLY A 16 -14.85 -16.06 1.30
N SER A 17 -14.78 -15.66 2.59
CA SER A 17 -13.88 -16.24 3.58
C SER A 17 -14.66 -17.05 4.62
N GLU A 18 -14.11 -18.20 5.01
CA GLU A 18 -14.59 -18.94 6.19
C GLU A 18 -14.00 -18.40 7.50
N GLU A 19 -12.90 -17.66 7.41
CA GLU A 19 -12.16 -17.11 8.54
C GLU A 19 -12.78 -15.80 9.05
N VAL A 20 -12.92 -15.70 10.37
CA VAL A 20 -13.27 -14.46 11.06
C VAL A 20 -11.97 -13.73 11.39
N VAL A 21 -11.82 -12.51 10.89
CA VAL A 21 -10.65 -11.66 11.12
C VAL A 21 -10.99 -10.51 12.05
N GLU A 22 -10.05 -10.17 12.93
CA GLU A 22 -10.17 -8.96 13.76
C GLU A 22 -9.65 -7.75 12.98
N VAL A 23 -10.45 -6.70 12.92
CA VAL A 23 -10.15 -5.45 12.21
C VAL A 23 -10.38 -4.25 13.12
N TYR A 24 -9.57 -3.20 12.95
CA TYR A 24 -9.81 -1.93 13.62
C TYR A 24 -10.67 -1.00 12.76
N CYS A 25 -11.87 -0.69 13.21
CA CYS A 25 -12.74 0.34 12.63
C CYS A 25 -12.34 1.71 13.14
N ASP A 26 -12.20 2.69 12.23
CA ASP A 26 -11.95 4.09 12.57
C ASP A 26 -13.13 4.99 12.14
N GLN A 27 -13.88 5.49 13.13
CA GLN A 27 -15.01 6.42 12.95
C GLN A 27 -14.63 7.89 13.21
N THR A 28 -13.37 8.20 13.52
CA THR A 28 -12.97 9.56 13.98
C THR A 28 -12.82 10.60 12.86
N THR A 29 -12.94 10.23 11.59
CA THR A 29 -12.92 11.21 10.49
C THR A 29 -14.30 11.83 10.33
N GLY A 30 -14.50 13.03 10.89
CA GLY A 30 -15.69 13.88 10.76
C GLY A 30 -15.98 14.41 9.36
N LEU A 31 -15.78 13.60 8.32
CA LEU A 31 -16.50 13.75 7.06
C LEU A 31 -17.74 12.87 7.22
N GLY A 32 -18.93 13.47 7.27
CA GLY A 32 -20.22 12.83 7.62
C GLY A 32 -20.71 11.70 6.71
N ALA A 33 -19.87 10.71 6.42
CA ALA A 33 -20.20 9.46 5.76
C ALA A 33 -19.34 8.36 6.40
N GLY A 34 -20.00 7.41 7.08
CA GLY A 34 -19.38 6.34 7.87
C GLY A 34 -18.16 5.73 7.19
N SER A 35 -16.97 6.10 7.67
CA SER A 35 -15.72 5.44 7.32
C SER A 35 -15.73 4.07 8.00
N THR A 36 -16.15 3.04 7.30
CA THR A 36 -15.57 1.72 7.55
C THR A 36 -14.09 1.87 7.23
N GLY A 37 -13.25 1.91 8.26
CA GLY A 37 -11.82 1.72 8.09
C GLY A 37 -11.60 0.23 8.25
N LEU A 38 -11.23 -0.47 7.19
CA LEU A 38 -10.59 -1.77 7.35
C LEU A 38 -9.11 -1.49 7.67
N ALA A 39 -8.68 -1.79 8.89
CA ALA A 39 -7.26 -1.79 9.22
C ALA A 39 -6.62 -3.15 8.89
N LEU A 40 -5.45 -3.05 8.25
CA LEU A 40 -4.31 -3.96 8.22
C LEU A 40 -4.57 -5.41 8.67
N ALA A 41 -5.15 -6.22 7.78
CA ALA A 41 -4.88 -7.64 7.85
C ALA A 41 -3.48 -7.86 7.28
N ARG A 42 -2.53 -8.32 8.13
CA ARG A 42 -1.26 -8.93 7.70
C ARG A 42 -1.45 -10.23 6.89
N LYS A 43 -2.65 -10.48 6.38
CA LYS A 43 -3.02 -11.60 5.52
C LYS A 43 -3.61 -10.98 4.26
N PHE A 44 -2.90 -11.13 3.15
CA PHE A 44 -3.17 -10.61 1.81
C PHE A 44 -4.62 -10.85 1.35
N MET A 45 -5.56 -10.00 1.76
CA MET A 45 -6.96 -10.12 1.36
C MET A 45 -7.28 -9.50 -0.01
N LEU A 46 -6.32 -8.89 -0.70
CA LEU A 46 -6.50 -8.35 -2.05
C LEU A 46 -5.37 -8.82 -2.97
N ASN A 47 -5.64 -9.86 -3.76
CA ASN A 47 -4.71 -10.37 -4.77
C ASN A 47 -4.49 -9.37 -5.93
N THR A 48 -5.45 -8.47 -6.16
CA THR A 48 -5.39 -7.42 -7.18
C THR A 48 -5.84 -6.09 -6.58
N MET A 49 -5.16 -5.00 -6.91
CA MET A 49 -5.57 -3.65 -6.51
C MET A 49 -6.66 -3.13 -7.47
N SER A 50 -7.93 -3.33 -7.14
CA SER A 50 -9.06 -2.82 -7.92
C SER A 50 -9.85 -1.75 -7.17
N ASN A 51 -10.58 -0.91 -7.90
CA ASN A 51 -11.52 0.08 -7.35
C ASN A 51 -10.89 1.08 -6.35
N VAL A 52 -9.71 1.62 -6.68
CA VAL A 52 -9.12 2.75 -5.94
C VAL A 52 -9.91 4.01 -6.28
N SER A 53 -10.59 4.59 -5.29
CA SER A 53 -11.27 5.89 -5.45
C SER A 53 -10.25 7.01 -5.54
N SER A 54 -10.59 8.10 -6.25
CA SER A 54 -9.73 9.28 -6.34
C SER A 54 -9.28 9.78 -4.97
N TYR A 55 -7.97 9.89 -4.78
CA TYR A 55 -7.39 10.54 -3.61
C TYR A 55 -7.60 12.06 -3.68
N THR A 56 -7.83 12.69 -2.53
CA THR A 56 -7.83 14.16 -2.39
C THR A 56 -6.85 14.52 -1.28
N GLY A 57 -5.91 15.41 -1.59
CA GLY A 57 -4.83 15.83 -0.69
C GLY A 57 -3.61 16.32 -1.48
N ASP A 58 -2.58 16.73 -0.75
CA ASP A 58 -1.35 17.31 -1.29
C ASP A 58 -0.22 16.29 -1.50
N ALA A 59 -0.42 15.04 -1.07
CA ALA A 59 0.56 13.97 -1.24
C ALA A 59 0.60 13.37 -2.67
N GLY A 60 -0.30 13.78 -3.57
CA GLY A 60 -0.47 13.18 -4.90
C GLY A 60 -1.03 11.75 -4.86
N ASP A 61 -1.44 11.21 -6.02
CA ASP A 61 -2.05 9.89 -6.14
C ASP A 61 -1.10 8.88 -6.80
N ALA A 62 -0.17 8.32 -6.00
CA ALA A 62 0.80 7.34 -6.50
C ALA A 62 0.15 6.04 -6.98
N LEU A 63 -0.95 5.62 -6.34
CA LEU A 63 -1.59 4.35 -6.67
C LEU A 63 -2.22 4.37 -8.06
N VAL A 64 -2.90 5.47 -8.42
CA VAL A 64 -3.60 5.59 -9.71
C VAL A 64 -2.71 6.24 -10.78
N GLN A 65 -2.03 7.35 -10.46
CA GLN A 65 -1.29 8.13 -11.46
C GLN A 65 0.16 7.67 -11.62
N GLY A 66 0.74 7.00 -10.63
CA GLY A 66 2.13 6.59 -10.62
C GLY A 66 3.07 7.74 -10.25
N HIS A 67 4.10 7.97 -11.08
CA HIS A 67 5.11 9.02 -10.86
C HIS A 67 5.08 10.07 -11.97
N ALA A 68 5.38 11.34 -11.68
CA ALA A 68 5.25 12.45 -12.63
C ALA A 68 5.95 12.22 -13.98
N ASN A 69 7.12 11.58 -13.98
CA ASN A 69 7.92 11.36 -15.20
C ASN A 69 7.63 10.03 -15.90
N MET A 70 7.06 9.06 -15.20
CA MET A 70 6.81 7.70 -15.73
C MET A 70 5.32 7.39 -15.85
N GLY A 71 4.45 8.28 -15.39
CA GLY A 71 3.00 8.15 -15.42
C GLY A 71 2.52 6.78 -14.95
N SER A 72 1.61 6.20 -15.73
CA SER A 72 0.94 4.94 -15.41
C SER A 72 1.84 3.70 -15.45
N PHE A 73 3.08 3.77 -15.94
CA PHE A 73 4.02 2.66 -15.87
C PHE A 73 4.37 2.26 -14.43
N LEU A 74 4.30 3.22 -13.49
CA LEU A 74 4.48 2.96 -12.05
C LEU A 74 3.16 2.96 -11.27
N SER A 75 2.02 2.99 -11.96
CA SER A 75 0.70 2.89 -11.30
C SER A 75 0.45 1.48 -10.78
N HIS A 76 -0.29 1.37 -9.69
CA HIS A 76 -0.57 0.11 -9.00
C HIS A 76 -1.98 -0.43 -9.28
N VAL A 77 -2.86 0.39 -9.86
CA VAL A 77 -4.24 -0.03 -10.19
C VAL A 77 -4.24 -1.17 -11.21
N GLY A 78 -5.04 -2.20 -10.91
CA GLY A 78 -5.19 -3.40 -11.72
C GLY A 78 -4.04 -4.39 -11.58
N MET A 79 -2.97 -4.04 -10.86
CA MET A 79 -1.83 -4.94 -10.69
C MET A 79 -2.15 -6.04 -9.70
N LYS A 80 -1.56 -7.21 -9.96
CA LYS A 80 -1.58 -8.35 -9.04
C LYS A 80 -0.48 -8.18 -7.99
N PHE A 81 -0.66 -8.83 -6.86
CA PHE A 81 0.32 -8.82 -5.81
C PHE A 81 1.53 -9.69 -6.18
N SER A 82 2.75 -9.16 -6.09
CA SER A 82 3.99 -9.92 -6.30
C SER A 82 4.76 -10.08 -4.99
N THR A 83 5.44 -11.22 -4.88
CA THR A 83 6.39 -11.56 -3.81
C THR A 83 7.68 -12.08 -4.43
N PHE A 84 8.76 -12.19 -3.64
CA PHE A 84 10.06 -12.66 -4.14
C PHE A 84 9.99 -14.04 -4.81
N ASP A 85 9.04 -14.89 -4.40
CA ASP A 85 8.80 -16.24 -4.90
C ASP A 85 7.64 -16.32 -5.91
N LYS A 86 6.93 -15.22 -6.15
CA LYS A 86 5.80 -15.18 -7.08
C LYS A 86 5.71 -13.82 -7.77
N ASP A 87 6.30 -13.75 -8.95
CA ASP A 87 6.27 -12.56 -9.79
C ASP A 87 4.95 -12.46 -10.56
N ASN A 88 4.28 -11.32 -10.43
CA ASN A 88 3.11 -10.93 -11.22
C ASN A 88 3.20 -9.47 -11.70
N ASP A 89 4.40 -8.89 -11.67
CA ASP A 89 4.63 -7.51 -12.09
C ASP A 89 4.81 -7.43 -13.62
N LYS A 90 5.14 -6.24 -14.14
CA LYS A 90 5.29 -6.02 -15.59
C LYS A 90 6.72 -5.71 -16.02
N TRP A 91 7.67 -5.78 -15.09
CA TRP A 91 9.07 -5.62 -15.40
C TRP A 91 9.65 -6.95 -15.88
N GLU A 92 10.84 -6.92 -16.48
CA GLU A 92 11.51 -8.12 -16.99
C GLU A 92 12.22 -8.92 -15.88
N GLU A 93 12.44 -8.28 -14.73
CA GLU A 93 12.91 -8.90 -13.49
C GLU A 93 11.83 -8.80 -12.41
N ASN A 94 12.10 -9.37 -11.23
CA ASN A 94 11.14 -9.41 -10.13
C ASN A 94 11.33 -8.22 -9.18
N CYS A 95 10.43 -7.24 -9.24
CA CYS A 95 10.48 -6.07 -8.37
C CYS A 95 10.39 -6.42 -6.88
N ALA A 96 9.62 -7.45 -6.52
CA ALA A 96 9.48 -7.85 -5.12
C ALA A 96 10.78 -8.46 -4.56
N ALA A 97 11.58 -9.13 -5.40
CA ALA A 97 12.90 -9.62 -5.04
C ALA A 97 13.91 -8.48 -4.94
N THR A 98 13.93 -7.57 -5.91
CA THR A 98 14.86 -6.43 -5.97
C THR A 98 14.62 -5.41 -4.85
N TYR A 99 13.36 -5.07 -4.56
CA TYR A 99 13.00 -4.10 -3.52
C TYR A 99 12.69 -4.73 -2.16
N GLY A 100 12.76 -6.05 -2.00
CA GLY A 100 12.66 -6.69 -0.67
C GLY A 100 11.31 -6.55 0.05
N GLY A 101 10.20 -6.58 -0.69
CA GLY A 101 8.87 -6.48 -0.08
C GLY A 101 7.76 -6.90 -1.05
N GLY A 102 6.63 -7.37 -0.52
CA GLY A 102 5.47 -7.68 -1.34
C GLY A 102 4.64 -6.43 -1.63
N TRP A 103 4.24 -6.23 -2.89
CA TRP A 103 3.38 -5.12 -3.30
C TRP A 103 2.62 -5.43 -4.60
N TRP A 104 1.66 -4.58 -4.96
CA TRP A 104 1.02 -4.60 -6.28
C TRP A 104 1.91 -3.90 -7.30
N TYR A 105 3.08 -4.48 -7.59
CA TYR A 105 4.06 -3.89 -8.50
C TYR A 105 3.56 -3.88 -9.95
N ASN A 106 3.98 -2.86 -10.71
CA ASN A 106 3.79 -2.74 -12.16
C ASN A 106 5.16 -2.85 -12.84
N ASN A 107 5.67 -1.80 -13.49
CA ASN A 107 7.09 -1.69 -13.77
C ASN A 107 7.82 -1.22 -12.48
N CYS A 108 7.65 -2.02 -11.42
CA CYS A 108 7.96 -1.73 -10.03
C CYS A 108 7.01 -0.74 -9.35
N GLN A 109 7.50 0.37 -8.80
CA GLN A 109 6.75 1.11 -7.79
C GLN A 109 6.85 2.64 -7.88
N SER A 110 5.71 3.30 -7.66
CA SER A 110 5.63 4.71 -7.27
C SER A 110 5.20 4.88 -5.80
N ALA A 111 4.71 3.81 -5.19
CA ALA A 111 4.49 3.69 -3.76
C ALA A 111 4.76 2.25 -3.33
N ASN A 112 5.23 2.09 -2.09
CA ASN A 112 5.26 0.79 -1.41
C ASN A 112 5.14 1.02 0.08
N LEU A 113 3.97 0.74 0.61
CA LEU A 113 3.70 0.91 2.04
C LEU A 113 4.17 -0.29 2.87
N ASN A 114 4.68 -1.34 2.21
CA ASN A 114 5.28 -2.54 2.80
C ASN A 114 6.82 -2.53 2.70
N GLY A 115 7.44 -1.43 2.24
CA GLY A 115 8.88 -1.32 2.14
C GLY A 115 9.59 -1.26 3.50
N ILE A 116 10.92 -1.24 3.46
CA ILE A 116 11.76 -1.24 4.66
C ILE A 116 11.60 0.08 5.41
N TYR A 117 11.37 -0.03 6.72
CA TYR A 117 11.33 1.13 7.58
C TYR A 117 12.75 1.63 7.90
N TYR A 118 13.11 2.81 7.37
CA TYR A 118 14.36 3.47 7.71
C TYR A 118 14.12 4.58 8.73
N LYS A 119 14.72 4.41 9.91
CA LYS A 119 14.60 5.37 11.01
C LYS A 119 15.23 6.70 10.61
N GLY A 120 14.50 7.80 10.82
CA GLY A 120 14.96 9.15 10.46
C GLY A 120 14.44 9.64 9.11
N GLY A 121 13.83 8.75 8.32
CA GLY A 121 13.25 9.08 7.03
C GLY A 121 14.25 8.89 5.91
N ARG A 122 15.22 9.81 5.80
CA ARG A 122 16.23 9.73 4.73
C ARG A 122 17.22 8.60 5.00
N TYR A 123 17.53 7.80 3.98
CA TYR A 123 18.51 6.73 4.02
C TYR A 123 19.39 6.77 2.77
N ASP A 124 20.55 6.12 2.84
CA ASP A 124 21.44 5.94 1.70
C ASP A 124 21.22 4.54 1.10
N PRO A 125 20.68 4.43 -0.12
CA PRO A 125 20.50 3.16 -0.82
C PRO A 125 21.81 2.37 -0.92
N GLY A 126 22.95 3.00 -1.18
CA GLY A 126 24.23 2.30 -1.31
C GLY A 126 24.69 1.60 -0.02
N SER A 127 24.09 1.95 1.12
CA SER A 127 24.38 1.33 2.42
C SER A 127 23.41 0.21 2.83
N ASN A 128 22.35 -0.05 2.06
CA ASN A 128 21.26 -0.97 2.44
C ASN A 128 21.39 -2.40 1.88
N VAL A 129 22.56 -2.99 2.07
CA VAL A 129 22.88 -4.38 1.71
C VAL A 129 21.82 -5.36 2.27
N PRO A 130 21.34 -6.33 1.47
CA PRO A 130 21.85 -6.74 0.15
C PRO A 130 21.17 -6.07 -1.06
N TYR A 131 20.27 -5.09 -0.85
CA TYR A 131 19.43 -4.59 -1.94
C TYR A 131 20.07 -3.44 -2.73
N GLU A 132 20.78 -2.55 -2.05
CA GLU A 132 21.47 -1.40 -2.63
C GLU A 132 20.56 -0.49 -3.50
N ILE A 133 19.30 -0.32 -3.08
CA ILE A 133 18.23 0.34 -3.86
C ILE A 133 17.21 1.07 -2.96
N GLU A 134 16.41 1.99 -3.51
CA GLU A 134 15.35 2.72 -2.82
C GLU A 134 14.16 1.83 -2.43
N ASN A 135 14.35 0.98 -1.42
CA ASN A 135 13.36 0.01 -0.93
C ASN A 135 12.60 0.43 0.34
N GLY A 136 12.59 1.73 0.65
CA GLY A 136 11.90 2.27 1.82
C GLY A 136 10.37 2.19 1.75
N ILE A 137 9.71 2.68 2.79
CA ILE A 137 8.26 2.95 2.75
C ILE A 137 8.03 4.23 1.93
N VAL A 138 7.79 4.09 0.63
CA VAL A 138 7.81 5.23 -0.31
C VAL A 138 6.42 5.66 -0.78
N TRP A 139 6.33 6.95 -1.12
CA TRP A 139 5.22 7.57 -1.86
C TRP A 139 5.80 8.72 -2.69
N LEU A 140 6.22 8.41 -3.92
CA LEU A 140 7.08 9.28 -4.72
C LEU A 140 6.48 10.67 -5.03
N PRO A 141 5.15 10.82 -5.23
CA PRO A 141 4.57 12.15 -5.40
C PRO A 141 4.67 13.06 -4.16
N PHE A 142 5.01 12.53 -2.98
CA PHE A 142 5.08 13.28 -1.72
C PHE A 142 6.51 13.47 -1.19
N LYS A 143 7.36 12.46 -1.33
CA LYS A 143 8.75 12.47 -0.85
C LYS A 143 9.68 11.81 -1.87
N PRO A 144 10.99 12.15 -1.86
CA PRO A 144 11.99 11.42 -2.63
C PRO A 144 11.97 9.92 -2.31
N ASP A 145 12.48 9.13 -3.25
CA ASP A 145 12.65 7.67 -3.20
C ASP A 145 13.60 7.22 -2.06
N ASP A 146 14.60 8.03 -1.74
CA ASP A 146 15.53 7.86 -0.61
C ASP A 146 14.93 8.25 0.77
N TYR A 147 13.61 8.45 0.87
CA TYR A 147 12.91 8.80 2.11
C TYR A 147 11.84 7.77 2.48
N SER A 148 12.04 7.08 3.60
CA SER A 148 11.07 6.15 4.20
C SER A 148 10.06 6.89 5.10
N LEU A 149 8.77 6.76 4.81
CA LEU A 149 7.70 7.37 5.58
C LEU A 149 7.68 6.84 7.03
N LYS A 150 7.43 7.76 7.98
CA LYS A 150 7.45 7.42 9.41
C LYS A 150 6.26 6.58 9.86
N VAL A 151 5.09 6.84 9.28
CA VAL A 151 3.83 6.19 9.63
C VAL A 151 2.98 6.08 8.37
N VAL A 152 2.43 4.90 8.12
CA VAL A 152 1.48 4.65 7.04
C VAL A 152 0.28 3.90 7.57
N ARG A 153 -0.90 4.17 7.02
CA ARG A 153 -2.15 3.50 7.36
C ARG A 153 -2.98 3.32 6.10
N MET A 154 -3.17 2.08 5.67
CA MET A 154 -4.13 1.75 4.62
C MET A 154 -5.50 1.50 5.26
N LYS A 155 -6.54 2.10 4.67
CA LYS A 155 -7.93 1.95 5.07
C LYS A 155 -8.78 1.74 3.82
N VAL A 156 -9.71 0.79 3.85
CA VAL A 156 -10.70 0.62 2.78
C VAL A 156 -12.11 0.89 3.30
N ARG A 157 -12.93 1.53 2.45
CA ARG A 157 -14.35 1.83 2.67
C ARG A 157 -15.14 1.28 1.47
N PRO A 158 -16.25 0.54 1.67
CA PRO A 158 -17.17 0.22 0.58
C PRO A 158 -17.72 1.50 -0.07
N LEU A 159 -17.94 1.44 -1.37
CA LEU A 159 -18.66 2.47 -2.14
C LEU A 159 -20.18 2.31 -1.95
#